data_AF-A0A3C0BAS1-F1
#
_entry.id   AF-A0A3C0BAS1-F1
#
_cell.length_a   1.000
_cell.length_b   1.000
_cell.length_c   1.000
_cell.angle_alpha   90.00
_cell.angle_beta   90.00
_cell.angle_gamma   90.00
#
_symmetry.space_group_name_H-M   'P 1'
#
loop_
_entity.id
_entity.type
_entity.pdbx_description
1 polymer ?
#
loop_
_entity_poly.entity_id
_entity_poly.type
_entity_poly.pdbx_seq_one_letter_code
_entity_poly.pdbx_strand_id
1 'polypeptide(L)' 'MMLSRETGCDEYDLFGISGNPDPAHPMYGLYRFKTGFGGDIRHQLGCWDYPLTKESYESFRIAETVAVGYHG' A
#
# COMPACT_ATOMS: atom_id res chain seq x y z
N MET A 1 -10.51 -8.92 -14.03
CA MET A 1 -11.39 -9.95 -13.43
C MET A 1 -11.86 -11.01 -14.44
N MET A 2 -12.54 -10.67 -15.55
CA MET A 2 -13.02 -11.69 -16.51
C MET A 2 -11.89 -12.51 -17.13
N LEU A 3 -10.87 -11.85 -17.70
CA LEU A 3 -9.69 -12.54 -18.26
C LEU A 3 -9.01 -13.44 -17.23
N SER A 4 -8.79 -12.93 -16.01
CA SER A 4 -8.23 -13.68 -14.88
C SER A 4 -9.00 -14.97 -14.59
N ARG A 5 -10.34 -14.91 -14.62
CA ARG A 5 -11.22 -16.07 -14.45
C ARG A 5 -11.12 -17.03 -15.63
N GLU A 6 -11.09 -16.50 -16.86
CA GLU A 6 -10.95 -17.31 -18.08
C GLU A 6 -9.60 -18.04 -18.15
N THR A 7 -8.54 -17.45 -17.60
CA THR A 7 -7.21 -18.05 -17.50
C THR A 7 -7.02 -18.95 -16.28
N GLY A 8 -8.06 -19.16 -15.46
CA GLY A 8 -8.02 -20.05 -14.29
C GLY A 8 -7.22 -19.51 -13.10
N CYS A 9 -7.10 -18.18 -12.94
CA CYS A 9 -6.48 -17.60 -11.76
C CYS A 9 -7.43 -17.65 -10.55
N ASP A 10 -6.88 -17.95 -9.38
CA ASP A 10 -7.65 -18.05 -8.12
C ASP A 10 -7.95 -16.69 -7.49
N GLU A 11 -7.10 -15.69 -7.73
CA GLU A 11 -7.18 -14.36 -7.11
C GLU A 11 -6.96 -13.24 -8.13
N TYR A 12 -7.53 -12.06 -7.86
CA TYR A 12 -7.31 -10.84 -8.63
C TYR A 12 -6.95 -9.70 -7.67
N ASP A 13 -5.67 -9.31 -7.65
CA ASP A 13 -5.16 -8.24 -6.81
C ASP A 13 -5.48 -6.86 -7.43
N LEU A 14 -6.16 -6.01 -6.67
CA LEU A 14 -6.47 -4.63 -7.04
C LEU A 14 -5.37 -3.64 -6.63
N PHE A 15 -4.31 -4.09 -5.97
CA PHE A 15 -3.21 -3.29 -5.40
C PHE A 15 -3.68 -2.34 -4.28
N GLY A 16 -2.77 -1.48 -3.81
CA GLY A 16 -2.93 -0.67 -2.60
C GLY A 16 -4.13 0.28 -2.55
N ILE A 17 -4.58 0.52 -1.32
CA ILE A 17 -5.61 1.47 -0.88
C ILE A 17 -5.04 2.28 0.29
N SER A 18 -5.77 3.31 0.77
CA SER A 18 -5.44 3.92 2.07
C SER A 18 -5.54 2.88 3.19
N GLY A 19 -4.71 3.03 4.22
CA GLY A 19 -4.69 2.11 5.36
C GLY A 19 -5.96 2.16 6.24
N ASN A 20 -6.77 3.19 6.08
CA ASN A 20 -8.02 3.42 6.80
C ASN A 20 -9.08 4.06 5.87
N PRO A 21 -10.37 4.08 6.27
CA PRO A 21 -11.45 4.71 5.50
C PRO A 21 -11.55 6.23 5.69
N ASP A 22 -10.49 6.95 6.03
CA ASP A 22 -10.53 8.40 6.26
C ASP A 22 -10.77 9.18 4.95
N PRO A 23 -11.88 9.94 4.81
CA PRO A 23 -12.13 10.78 3.65
C PRO A 23 -11.10 11.88 3.40
N ALA A 24 -10.34 12.29 4.40
CA ALA A 24 -9.26 13.27 4.26
C ALA A 24 -7.98 12.66 3.65
N HIS A 25 -7.85 11.34 3.65
CA HIS A 25 -6.68 10.66 3.12
C HIS A 25 -6.61 10.81 1.59
N PRO A 26 -5.46 11.18 0.99
CA PRO A 26 -5.34 11.38 -0.46
C PRO A 26 -5.75 10.17 -1.32
N MET A 27 -5.54 8.95 -0.78
CA MET A 27 -5.93 7.69 -1.43
C MET A 27 -7.35 7.19 -1.10
N TYR A 28 -8.19 7.96 -0.39
CA TYR A 28 -9.54 7.51 -0.01
C TYR A 28 -10.42 7.14 -1.22
N GLY A 29 -10.26 7.83 -2.34
CA GLY A 29 -10.96 7.47 -3.58
C GLY A 29 -10.67 6.04 -4.04
N LEU A 30 -9.41 5.58 -3.90
CA LEU A 30 -9.02 4.21 -4.20
C LEU A 30 -9.60 3.22 -3.20
N TYR A 31 -9.61 3.56 -1.90
CA TYR A 31 -10.26 2.76 -0.87
C TYR A 31 -11.73 2.54 -1.23
N ARG A 32 -12.49 3.62 -1.43
CA ARG A 32 -13.92 3.57 -1.75
C ARG A 32 -14.22 2.78 -3.02
N PHE A 33 -13.42 2.98 -4.07
CA PHE A 33 -13.59 2.27 -5.33
C PHE A 33 -13.31 0.78 -5.17
N LYS A 34 -12.17 0.40 -4.60
CA LYS A 34 -11.71 -1.00 -4.55
C LYS A 34 -12.48 -1.85 -3.53
N THR A 35 -12.85 -1.30 -2.37
CA THR A 35 -13.67 -2.04 -1.39
C THR A 35 -15.09 -2.29 -1.90
N GLY A 36 -15.58 -1.51 -2.86
CA GLY A 36 -16.89 -1.71 -3.49
C GLY A 36 -17.03 -3.01 -4.27
N PHE A 37 -15.93 -3.67 -4.62
CA PHE A 37 -15.94 -4.97 -5.31
C PHE A 37 -16.12 -6.18 -4.36
N GLY A 38 -16.10 -5.96 -3.04
CA GLY A 38 -16.34 -7.01 -2.05
C GLY A 38 -15.20 -8.01 -1.84
N GLY A 39 -13.96 -7.65 -2.19
CA GLY A 39 -12.76 -8.46 -1.89
C GLY A 39 -12.23 -8.23 -0.47
N ASP A 40 -11.18 -8.98 -0.10
CA ASP A 40 -10.51 -8.86 1.20
C ASP A 40 -9.43 -7.77 1.21
N ILE A 41 -9.31 -7.03 2.31
CA ILE A 41 -8.17 -6.16 2.57
C ILE A 41 -7.06 -6.98 3.21
N ARG A 42 -5.86 -6.97 2.61
CA ARG A 42 -4.68 -7.68 3.10
C ARG A 42 -3.58 -6.70 3.49
N HIS A 43 -3.13 -6.78 4.74
CA HIS A 43 -1.95 -6.05 5.22
C HIS A 43 -0.69 -6.89 4.99
N GLN A 44 0.24 -6.37 4.20
CA GLN A 44 1.55 -7.00 3.97
C GLN A 44 2.56 -6.54 5.03
N LEU A 45 3.71 -7.22 5.10
CA LEU A 45 4.77 -6.93 6.07
C LEU A 45 5.50 -5.60 5.81
N GLY A 46 5.24 -4.95 4.67
CA GLY A 46 5.95 -3.74 4.24
C GLY A 46 7.34 -4.07 3.70
N CYS A 47 8.22 -3.06 3.73
CA CYS A 47 9.59 -3.16 3.24
C CYS A 47 10.56 -3.49 4.37
N TRP A 48 11.62 -4.24 4.05
CA TRP A 48 12.74 -4.48 4.94
C TRP A 48 14.02 -3.94 4.31
N ASP A 49 14.73 -3.09 5.05
CA ASP A 49 15.98 -2.47 4.61
C ASP A 49 17.19 -3.12 5.28
N TYR A 50 18.24 -3.35 4.49
CA TYR A 50 19.56 -3.76 5.00
C TYR A 50 20.57 -2.62 4.86
N PRO A 51 20.88 -1.87 5.94
CA PRO A 51 21.73 -0.70 5.85
C PRO A 51 23.21 -1.07 5.66
N LEU A 52 23.76 -0.77 4.48
CA LEU A 52 25.19 -0.97 4.18
C LEU A 52 26.08 0.01 4.97
N THR A 53 25.62 1.25 5.14
CA THR A 53 26.29 2.29 5.92
C THR A 53 25.32 2.87 6.93
N LYS A 54 25.50 2.52 8.20
CA LYS A 54 24.55 2.86 9.28
C LYS A 54 24.27 4.35 9.39
N GLU A 55 25.31 5.19 9.42
CA GLU A 55 25.15 6.64 9.64
C GLU A 55 24.37 7.35 8.52
N SER A 56 24.66 6.99 7.26
CA SER A 56 23.94 7.53 6.09
C SER A 56 22.47 7.08 6.10
N TYR A 57 22.21 5.82 6.44
CA TYR A 57 20.85 5.29 6.52
C TYR A 57 20.02 5.94 7.63
N GLU A 58 20.59 6.17 8.82
CA GLU A 58 19.88 6.88 9.90
C GLU A 58 19.51 8.32 9.47
N SER A 59 20.44 9.02 8.82
CA SER A 59 20.19 10.37 8.30
C SER A 59 19.05 10.37 7.27
N PHE A 60 19.03 9.38 6.38
CA PHE A 60 17.96 9.19 5.40
C PHE A 60 16.61 8.90 6.06
N ARG A 61 16.57 7.99 7.04
CA ARG A 61 15.32 7.60 7.74
C ARG A 61 14.69 8.77 8.50
N ILE A 62 15.51 9.63 9.09
CA ILE A 62 15.02 10.87 9.71
C ILE A 62 14.38 11.79 8.66
N ALA A 63 15.05 11.97 7.52
CA ALA A 63 14.53 12.79 6.42
C ALA A 63 13.23 12.20 5.81
N GLU A 64 13.12 10.87 5.73
CA GLU A 64 11.92 10.20 5.27
C GLU A 64 10.73 10.37 6.23
N THR A 65 10.99 10.32 7.54
CA THR A 65 9.93 10.47 8.56
C THR A 65 9.26 11.84 8.50
N VAL A 66 9.99 12.88 8.08
CA VAL A 66 9.45 14.23 7.92
C VAL A 66 8.87 14.48 6.52
N ALA A 67 9.11 13.58 5.57
CA ALA A 67 8.57 13.70 4.22
C ALA A 67 7.07 13.36 4.22
N VAL A 68 6.29 14.12 3.43
CA VAL A 68 4.87 13.84 3.26
C VAL A 68 4.72 12.58 2.39
N GLY A 69 4.28 11.50 3.02
CA GLY A 69 3.93 10.24 2.34
C GLY A 69 2.43 9.94 2.41
N TYR A 70 2.03 8.84 1.77
CA TYR A 70 0.65 8.32 1.80
C TYR A 70 0.43 7.31 2.95
N HIS A 71 1.31 7.32 3.95
CA HIS A 71 1.32 6.35 5.06
C HIS A 71 0.69 6.91 6.35
N GLY A 72 0.25 8.18 6.34
CA GLY A 72 -0.28 8.91 7.49
C GLY A 72 -1.80 9.00 7.51
#